data_AF-A0A9Q0BR41-F1
#
_entry.id   AF-A0A9Q0BR41-F1
#
_cell.length_a   1.000
_cell.length_b   1.000
_cell.length_c   1.000
_cell.angle_alpha   90.00
_cell.angle_beta   90.00
_cell.angle_gamma   90.00
#
_symmetry.space_group_name_H-M   'P 1'
#
loop_
_entity.id
_entity.type
_entity.pdbx_description
1 polymer ?
#
loop_
_entity_poly.entity_id
_entity_poly.type
_entity_poly.pdbx_seq_one_letter_code
_entity_poly.pdbx_strand_id
1 'polypeptide(L)'
;MEFQKQYNSNYNLGTAPDRVKFCICERSRENVIVCSRCKQSFVGRISQRCPKHPEVTFLMDARQCAFCGAHANFLQVSETKR
;
A
#
# COMPACT_ATOMS: atom_id res chain seq x y z
N MET A 1 -14.08 7.46 34.01
CA MET A 1 -12.81 6.81 33.61
C MET A 1 -12.53 7.26 32.18
N GLU A 2 -11.80 8.35 32.02
CA GLU A 2 -11.56 9.00 30.74
C GLU A 2 -10.19 8.60 30.19
N PHE A 3 -10.15 7.94 29.03
CA PHE A 3 -8.91 7.52 28.38
C PHE A 3 -8.64 8.38 27.14
N GLN A 4 -8.03 9.54 27.35
CA GLN A 4 -7.42 10.32 26.27
C GLN A 4 -6.03 9.72 25.97
N LYS A 5 -5.92 8.88 24.93
CA LYS A 5 -4.61 8.48 24.40
C LYS A 5 -4.17 9.49 23.34
N GLN A 6 -3.31 10.42 23.77
CA GLN A 6 -2.54 11.31 22.92
C GLN A 6 -1.59 10.46 22.07
N TYR A 7 -1.82 10.41 20.75
CA TYR A 7 -0.91 9.72 19.82
C TYR A 7 0.17 10.69 19.34
N ASN A 8 1.33 10.64 20.01
CA ASN A 8 2.50 11.45 19.68
C ASN A 8 3.27 10.78 18.52
N SER A 9 3.13 11.33 17.31
CA SER A 9 3.79 10.79 16.09
C SER A 9 5.15 11.46 15.91
N ASN A 10 6.17 10.93 16.59
CA ASN A 10 7.53 11.44 16.51
C ASN A 10 8.45 10.32 16.01
N TYR A 11 8.79 10.33 14.72
CA TYR A 11 9.95 9.57 14.23
C TYR A 11 10.73 10.40 13.21
N ASN A 12 11.88 10.86 13.68
CA ASN A 12 12.90 11.56 12.92
C ASN A 12 13.76 10.59 12.09
N LEU A 13 14.11 11.06 10.90
CA LEU A 13 15.46 11.08 10.30
C LEU A 13 16.42 9.91 10.59
N GLY A 14 16.64 9.08 9.57
CA GLY A 14 17.75 8.13 9.49
C GLY A 14 18.43 8.21 8.12
N THR A 15 19.58 8.88 8.08
CA THR A 15 20.53 8.97 6.97
C THR A 15 21.44 7.73 6.93
N ALA A 16 21.50 7.04 5.79
CA ALA A 16 22.64 6.20 5.39
C ALA A 16 22.59 5.98 3.87
N PRO A 17 23.70 6.19 3.13
CA PRO A 17 23.74 6.00 1.68
C PRO A 17 24.19 4.58 1.33
N ASP A 18 23.24 3.64 1.16
CA ASP A 18 23.54 2.34 0.56
C ASP A 18 22.40 1.93 -0.39
N ARG A 19 22.68 1.99 -1.70
CA ARG A 19 21.83 1.53 -2.83
C ARG A 19 20.35 1.84 -2.65
N VAL A 20 19.95 3.08 -2.97
CA VAL A 20 18.60 3.66 -2.77
C VAL A 20 17.45 2.67 -3.05
N LYS A 21 17.07 1.88 -2.04
CA LYS A 21 15.83 1.12 -2.03
C LYS A 21 14.73 2.14 -1.70
N PHE A 22 14.04 2.62 -2.72
CA PHE A 22 12.96 3.58 -2.56
C PHE A 22 11.92 3.06 -1.56
N CYS A 23 11.61 3.87 -0.55
CA CYS A 23 10.56 3.57 0.41
C CYS A 23 9.21 3.70 -0.30
N ILE A 24 8.31 2.73 -0.10
CA ILE A 24 6.96 2.76 -0.68
C ILE A 24 5.87 3.03 0.37
N CYS A 25 6.24 3.37 1.61
CA CYS A 25 5.28 3.55 2.70
C CYS A 25 4.29 4.69 2.45
N GLU A 26 4.76 5.78 1.85
CA GLU A 26 3.97 6.99 1.56
C GLU A 26 3.39 7.00 0.14
N ARG A 27 3.33 5.84 -0.52
CA ARG A 27 2.74 5.73 -1.87
C ARG A 27 1.29 6.19 -1.90
N SER A 28 0.92 6.85 -3.00
CA SER A 28 -0.42 7.37 -3.25
C SER A 28 -1.49 6.30 -3.01
N ARG A 29 -2.54 6.70 -2.30
CA ARG A 29 -3.65 5.80 -1.90
C ARG A 29 -4.71 5.67 -3.00
N GLU A 30 -4.60 6.48 -4.04
CA GLU A 30 -5.65 6.74 -5.03
C GLU A 30 -5.39 6.03 -6.36
N ASN A 31 -4.83 4.83 -6.30
CA ASN A 31 -4.59 4.03 -7.50
C ASN A 31 -5.86 3.25 -7.87
N VAL A 32 -6.20 3.23 -9.17
CA VAL A 32 -7.26 2.36 -9.68
C VAL A 32 -6.64 1.00 -9.96
N ILE A 33 -7.15 -0.04 -9.30
CA ILE A 33 -6.73 -1.42 -9.50
C ILE A 33 -7.77 -2.10 -10.39
N VAL A 34 -7.32 -2.77 -11.44
CA VAL A 34 -8.15 -3.53 -12.37
C VAL A 34 -7.84 -5.01 -12.22
N CYS A 35 -8.87 -5.84 -12.08
CA CYS A 35 -8.71 -7.29 -12.06
C CYS A 35 -8.76 -7.86 -13.47
N SER A 36 -7.71 -8.56 -13.91
CA SER A 36 -7.67 -9.16 -15.25
C SER A 36 -8.66 -10.32 -15.42
N ARG A 37 -9.15 -10.93 -14.32
CA ARG A 37 -10.14 -12.03 -14.32
C ARG A 37 -11.58 -11.55 -14.45
N CYS A 38 -12.08 -10.78 -13.51
CA CYS A 38 -13.48 -10.32 -13.51
C CYS A 38 -13.69 -8.97 -14.22
N LYS A 39 -12.60 -8.34 -14.69
CA LYS A 39 -12.59 -7.01 -15.33
C LYS A 39 -13.14 -5.87 -14.49
N GLN A 40 -13.44 -6.11 -13.21
CA GLN A 40 -13.85 -5.06 -12.29
C GLN A 40 -12.65 -4.23 -11.84
N SER A 41 -12.90 -2.94 -11.61
CA SER A 41 -11.93 -2.00 -11.07
C SER A 41 -12.37 -1.48 -9.70
N PHE A 42 -11.40 -1.15 -8.85
CA PHE A 42 -11.63 -0.54 -7.55
C PHE A 42 -10.47 0.36 -7.15
N VAL A 43 -10.73 1.32 -6.27
CA VAL A 43 -9.70 2.22 -5.77
C VAL A 43 -9.00 1.58 -4.56
N GLY A 44 -7.67 1.61 -4.56
CA GLY A 44 -6.89 1.13 -3.44
C GLY A 44 -5.42 0.94 -3.79
N ARG A 45 -4.75 0.04 -3.08
CA ARG A 45 -3.35 -0.30 -3.33
C ARG A 45 -3.16 -1.81 -3.36
N ILE A 46 -2.28 -2.31 -4.22
CA ILE A 46 -1.91 -3.73 -4.23
C ILE A 46 -0.89 -3.96 -3.11
N SER A 47 -1.06 -5.03 -2.34
CA SER A 47 -0.17 -5.37 -1.23
C SER A 47 1.27 -5.53 -1.70
N GLN A 48 2.17 -4.71 -1.17
CA GLN A 48 3.59 -4.75 -1.47
C GLN A 48 4.39 -4.61 -0.18
N ARG A 49 5.46 -5.38 -0.05
CA ARG A 49 6.39 -5.26 1.08
C ARG A 49 7.33 -4.09 0.83
N CYS A 50 7.45 -3.20 1.82
CA CYS A 50 8.41 -2.10 1.69
C CYS A 50 9.84 -2.65 1.81
N PRO A 51 10.74 -2.36 0.85
CA PRO A 51 12.11 -2.86 0.89
C PRO A 51 12.95 -2.17 1.98
N LYS A 52 12.54 -0.97 2.43
CA LYS A 52 13.17 -0.22 3.53
C LYS A 52 12.60 -0.60 4.90
N HIS A 53 11.30 -0.86 4.97
CA HIS A 53 10.59 -1.16 6.22
C HIS A 53 9.83 -2.50 6.09
N PRO A 54 10.55 -3.64 6.19
CA PRO A 54 9.96 -4.95 5.98
C PRO A 54 8.96 -5.38 7.08
N GLU A 55 8.92 -4.64 8.19
CA GLU A 55 8.03 -4.85 9.35
C GLU A 55 6.71 -4.09 9.21
N VAL A 56 6.66 -3.06 8.34
CA VAL A 56 5.43 -2.29 8.12
C VAL A 56 4.43 -3.13 7.34
N THR A 57 3.27 -3.36 7.96
CA THR A 57 2.15 -4.07 7.33
C THR A 57 1.09 -3.07 6.91
N PHE A 58 0.76 -3.07 5.61
CA PHE A 58 -0.30 -2.23 5.07
C PHE A 58 -1.64 -2.96 5.11
N LEU A 59 -2.41 -2.72 6.18
CA LEU A 59 -3.67 -3.43 6.45
C LEU A 59 -4.71 -3.28 5.34
N MET A 60 -4.78 -2.09 4.73
CA MET A 60 -5.81 -1.74 3.74
C MET A 60 -5.43 -2.12 2.30
N ASP A 61 -4.32 -2.81 2.10
CA ASP A 61 -3.90 -3.17 0.75
C ASP A 61 -4.59 -4.44 0.27
N ALA A 62 -5.00 -4.43 -1.00
CA ALA A 62 -5.61 -5.57 -1.65
C ALA A 62 -4.59 -6.69 -1.86
N ARG A 63 -4.85 -7.83 -1.22
CA ARG A 63 -4.18 -9.12 -1.47
C ARG A 63 -4.97 -10.00 -2.46
N GLN A 64 -6.24 -9.68 -2.63
CA GLN A 64 -7.17 -10.38 -3.52
C GLN A 64 -8.16 -9.38 -4.12
N CYS A 65 -8.75 -9.74 -5.25
CA CYS A 65 -9.83 -8.96 -5.86
C CYS A 65 -11.02 -8.91 -4.89
N ALA A 66 -11.53 -7.70 -4.61
CA ALA A 66 -12.69 -7.50 -3.75
C ALA A 66 -13.99 -8.13 -4.29
N PHE A 67 -14.05 -8.39 -5.61
CA PHE A 67 -15.25 -8.90 -6.28
C PHE A 67 -15.23 -10.41 -6.51
N CYS A 68 -14.10 -10.96 -6.99
CA CYS A 68 -14.01 -12.36 -7.37
C CYS A 68 -13.02 -13.18 -6.52
N GLY A 69 -12.35 -12.57 -5.55
CA GLY A 69 -11.36 -13.25 -4.72
C GLY A 69 -10.08 -13.70 -5.45
N ALA A 70 -9.89 -13.31 -6.72
CA ALA A 70 -8.67 -13.64 -7.46
C ALA A 70 -7.42 -13.09 -6.75
N HIS A 71 -6.32 -13.86 -6.76
CA HIS A 71 -5.06 -13.47 -6.14
C HIS A 71 -4.51 -12.14 -6.72
N ALA A 72 -3.69 -11.42 -5.93
CA ALA A 72 -3.06 -10.16 -6.33
C ALA A 72 -2.29 -10.22 -7.66
N ASN A 73 -1.85 -11.40 -8.10
CA ASN A 73 -1.19 -11.58 -9.41
C ASN A 73 -2.11 -11.23 -10.60
N PHE A 74 -3.43 -11.25 -10.40
CA PHE A 74 -4.42 -10.84 -11.41
C PHE A 74 -4.86 -9.38 -11.23
N LEU A 75 -4.26 -8.65 -10.29
CA LEU A 75 -4.54 -7.24 -10.05
C LEU A 75 -3.45 -6.39 -10.70
N GLN A 76 -3.86 -5.38 -11.45
CA GLN A 76 -2.96 -4.46 -12.12
C GLN A 76 -3.33 -3.03 -11.74
N VAL A 77 -2.33 -2.20 -11.49
CA VAL A 77 -2.56 -0.77 -11.26
C VAL A 77 -2.74 -0.08 -12.61
N SER A 78 -3.89 0.56 -12.79
CA SER A 78 -4.15 1.48 -13.88
C SER A 78 -3.68 2.86 -13.44
N GLU A 79 -2.44 3.22 -13.80
CA GLU A 79 -1.93 4.56 -13.60
C GLU A 79 -2.66 5.51 -14.55
N THR A 80 -3.72 6.16 -14.08
CA THR A 80 -4.29 7.32 -14.76
C THR A 80 -3.28 8.45 -14.61
N LYS A 81 -2.33 8.57 -15.55
CA LYS A 81 -1.56 9.81 -15.75
C LYS A 81 -2.58 10.91 -16.04
N ARG A 82 -2.81 11.78 -15.06
CA ARG A 82 -3.55 13.02 -15.24
C ARG A 82 -2.59 14.11 -15.69
#